data_AF-A0AAW4JTU4-F1
#
_entry.id   AF-A0AAW4JTU4-F1
#
_cell.length_a   1.000
_cell.length_b   1.000
_cell.length_c   1.000
_cell.angle_alpha   90.00
_cell.angle_beta   90.00
_cell.angle_gamma   90.00
#
_symmetry.space_group_name_H-M   'P 1'
#
loop_
_entity.id
_entity.type
_entity.pdbx_description
1 polymer ?
#
loop_
_entity_poly.entity_id
_entity_poly.type
_entity_poly.pdbx_seq_one_letter_code
_entity_poly.pdbx_strand_id
1 'polypeptide(L)'
;MAKRVESNNENAVDPFFKLMSFQKIFSSFSIEISKCQSLWNVSFVLLIFGFYCSTISMPGSGRFALEMVQEQAILEFYGTPEERESSVKLLKSSCRSLHPDRALSCYNLSILLASSKNYSEALEYALRARKADPSDSLYRDQVFQIAYHLELEQGEALSVDEVEKRYFRAIKNCKEGKKNETLSDLIVLAALKEIGKESLQKGIFAECVGESESLVHLKPNEVNYIKEYYKFLENSHPYKEVWDVSGTVRRQTLEKMQIPNQEVTKTWKEFRQSVRSKNKIQAVEHLKKFKESLEKVSQKSQQSKNLALNLKKAAFYLIQGDPSFEGFRHLTKELEDNP
;
A
#
# COMPACT_ATOMS: atom_id res chain seq x y z
N MET A 1 -51.95 -23.29 -7.50
CA MET A 1 -50.88 -23.91 -8.33
C MET A 1 -49.86 -22.82 -8.60
N ALA A 2 -48.56 -22.90 -8.31
CA ALA A 2 -47.71 -23.97 -7.82
C ALA A 2 -46.53 -23.35 -7.01
N LYS A 3 -45.73 -24.22 -6.40
CA LYS A 3 -44.98 -24.04 -5.15
C LYS A 3 -43.71 -23.19 -5.21
N ARG A 4 -43.47 -22.53 -4.08
CA ARG A 4 -42.20 -22.12 -3.47
C ARG A 4 -41.22 -23.32 -3.39
N VAL A 5 -39.96 -23.10 -3.77
CA VAL A 5 -38.83 -23.99 -3.43
C VAL A 5 -37.90 -23.21 -2.51
N GLU A 6 -37.81 -23.68 -1.27
CA GLU A 6 -36.79 -23.35 -0.29
C GLU A 6 -35.50 -24.13 -0.60
N SER A 7 -34.35 -23.50 -0.37
CA SER A 7 -33.05 -24.17 -0.26
C SER A 7 -32.17 -23.28 0.64
N ASN A 8 -32.26 -23.47 1.94
CA ASN A 8 -31.34 -24.26 2.75
C ASN A 8 -29.94 -23.64 2.91
N ASN A 9 -29.69 -23.42 4.20
CA ASN A 9 -28.51 -22.95 4.88
C ASN A 9 -27.44 -24.04 4.86
N GLU A 10 -26.29 -23.82 4.22
CA GLU A 10 -25.08 -24.60 4.49
C GLU A 10 -23.84 -23.72 4.56
N ASN A 11 -23.14 -23.85 5.68
CA ASN A 11 -21.86 -23.26 5.99
C ASN A 11 -20.79 -23.69 4.97
N ALA A 12 -20.30 -22.75 4.16
CA ALA A 12 -19.04 -22.90 3.45
C ALA A 12 -17.97 -22.04 4.15
N VAL A 13 -17.41 -22.59 5.24
CA VAL A 13 -16.16 -22.09 5.82
C VAL A 13 -15.05 -22.44 4.84
N ASP A 14 -14.56 -21.42 4.14
CA ASP A 14 -13.54 -21.53 3.10
C ASP A 14 -12.21 -22.06 3.68
N PRO A 15 -11.67 -23.20 3.20
CA PRO A 15 -10.44 -23.80 3.72
C PRO A 15 -9.17 -23.00 3.36
N PHE A 16 -9.28 -21.99 2.49
CA PHE A 16 -8.16 -21.14 2.07
C PHE A 16 -7.63 -20.18 3.16
N PHE A 17 -8.47 -19.83 4.15
CA PHE A 17 -8.06 -18.90 5.22
C PHE A 17 -7.11 -19.52 6.27
N LYS A 18 -7.00 -20.85 6.34
CA LYS A 18 -6.12 -21.53 7.30
C LYS A 18 -4.66 -21.58 6.86
N LEU A 19 -4.37 -21.63 5.55
CA LEU A 19 -2.97 -21.75 5.08
C LEU A 19 -2.22 -20.42 5.10
N MET A 20 -2.89 -19.31 4.77
CA MET A 20 -2.26 -17.98 4.67
C MET A 20 -1.92 -17.37 6.04
N SER A 21 -2.57 -17.82 7.11
CA SER A 21 -2.25 -17.35 8.47
C SER A 21 -0.91 -17.90 8.98
N PHE A 22 -0.47 -19.09 8.54
CA PHE A 22 0.76 -19.69 9.06
C PHE A 22 2.01 -19.05 8.43
N GLN A 23 2.01 -18.76 7.13
CA GLN A 23 3.17 -18.20 6.43
C GLN A 23 3.56 -16.78 6.89
N LYS A 24 2.59 -15.93 7.24
CA LYS A 24 2.86 -14.57 7.78
C LYS A 24 3.36 -14.57 9.24
N ILE A 25 3.09 -15.64 9.99
CA ILE A 25 3.65 -15.80 11.34
C ILE A 25 5.15 -16.10 11.24
N PHE A 26 5.57 -16.98 10.33
CA PHE A 26 6.99 -17.32 10.15
C PHE A 26 7.86 -16.14 9.66
N SER A 27 7.31 -15.22 8.87
CA SER A 27 8.05 -14.00 8.48
C SER A 27 8.29 -13.05 9.66
N SER A 28 7.48 -13.13 10.71
CA SER A 28 7.66 -12.37 11.96
C SER A 28 8.74 -12.99 12.88
N PHE A 29 9.23 -14.20 12.55
CA PHE A 29 10.25 -14.93 13.31
C PHE A 29 11.66 -14.88 12.72
N SER A 30 11.84 -14.34 11.51
CA SER A 30 13.11 -14.22 10.78
C SER A 30 14.06 -15.41 10.92
N ILE A 31 13.94 -16.35 9.97
CA ILE A 31 15.09 -17.15 9.51
C ILE A 31 15.30 -16.79 8.04
N GLU A 32 16.39 -16.08 7.74
CA GLU A 32 17.00 -16.14 6.42
C GLU A 32 17.57 -17.55 6.25
N ILE A 33 16.91 -18.40 5.46
CA ILE A 33 17.52 -19.64 5.00
C ILE A 33 18.43 -19.26 3.83
N SER A 34 19.67 -18.89 4.14
CA SER A 34 20.74 -18.81 3.16
C SER A 34 21.37 -20.18 2.94
N LYS A 35 21.48 -20.54 1.65
CA LYS A 35 22.37 -21.52 0.99
C LYS A 35 21.79 -22.88 0.56
N CYS A 36 21.81 -23.02 -0.77
CA CYS A 36 21.78 -24.24 -1.57
C CYS A 36 22.81 -25.30 -1.14
N GLN A 37 22.44 -26.57 -1.31
CA GLN A 37 23.25 -27.67 -1.88
C GLN A 37 22.26 -28.81 -2.19
N SER A 38 21.98 -29.09 -3.47
CA SER A 38 22.62 -30.10 -4.35
C SER A 38 22.15 -31.54 -4.03
N LEU A 39 22.20 -32.40 -5.05
CA LEU A 39 21.47 -33.67 -5.24
C LEU A 39 20.13 -33.38 -5.95
N TRP A 40 19.92 -33.67 -7.23
CA TRP A 40 20.19 -34.93 -7.92
C TRP A 40 20.56 -34.68 -9.39
N ASN A 41 21.54 -35.46 -9.85
CA ASN A 41 22.03 -35.53 -11.21
C ASN A 41 21.78 -36.97 -11.69
N VAL A 42 20.68 -37.23 -12.41
CA VAL A 42 20.55 -38.40 -13.31
C VAL A 42 19.66 -38.00 -14.48
N SER A 43 20.26 -37.97 -15.67
CA SER A 43 19.61 -37.80 -16.97
C SER A 43 18.57 -38.88 -17.24
N PHE A 44 17.39 -38.51 -17.74
CA PHE A 44 16.81 -39.21 -18.89
C PHE A 44 16.00 -38.28 -19.79
N VAL A 45 16.25 -38.48 -21.07
CA VAL A 45 15.91 -37.75 -22.29
C VAL A 45 14.40 -37.73 -22.63
N LEU A 46 13.99 -36.63 -23.29
CA LEU A 46 12.80 -36.39 -24.16
C LEU A 46 11.38 -36.40 -23.56
N LEU A 47 10.78 -35.21 -23.48
CA LEU A 47 9.53 -34.91 -24.20
C LEU A 47 9.32 -33.39 -24.33
N ILE A 48 9.20 -32.95 -25.57
CA ILE A 48 8.84 -31.59 -25.98
C ILE A 48 7.40 -31.34 -25.53
N PHE A 49 7.20 -30.41 -24.61
CA PHE A 49 6.01 -29.57 -24.55
C PHE A 49 6.41 -28.21 -23.98
N GLY A 50 6.28 -27.17 -24.79
CA GLY A 50 6.47 -25.79 -24.35
C GLY A 50 5.49 -25.48 -23.24
N PHE A 51 6.00 -25.30 -22.02
CA PHE A 51 5.28 -24.66 -20.92
C PHE A 51 5.85 -23.26 -20.73
N TYR A 52 5.29 -22.30 -21.48
CA TYR A 52 5.19 -20.93 -20.97
C TYR A 52 4.28 -20.99 -19.74
N CYS A 53 4.88 -21.04 -18.55
CA CYS A 53 4.15 -20.91 -17.30
C CYS A 53 4.55 -19.59 -16.64
N SER A 54 4.00 -18.51 -17.17
CA SER A 54 3.86 -17.25 -16.45
C SER A 54 2.41 -17.14 -16.00
N THR A 55 2.10 -17.75 -14.85
CA THR A 55 0.87 -17.44 -14.11
C THR A 55 1.26 -16.95 -12.74
N ILE A 56 1.53 -15.64 -12.67
CA ILE A 56 1.49 -14.93 -11.40
C ILE A 56 0.01 -14.71 -11.09
N SER A 57 -0.56 -15.59 -10.29
CA SER A 57 -1.84 -15.32 -9.61
C SER A 57 -1.53 -14.64 -8.28
N MET A 58 -1.84 -13.35 -8.16
CA MET A 58 -2.09 -12.75 -6.86
C MET A 58 -3.61 -12.67 -6.63
N PRO A 59 -4.13 -13.21 -5.52
CA PRO A 59 -5.53 -13.07 -5.17
C PRO A 59 -5.78 -11.72 -4.47
N GLY A 60 -6.76 -10.97 -4.99
CA GLY A 60 -7.39 -9.86 -4.28
C GLY A 60 -6.70 -8.51 -4.36
N SER A 61 -6.56 -7.93 -5.56
CA SER A 61 -6.64 -6.49 -5.86
C SER A 61 -6.06 -6.26 -7.26
N GLY A 62 -6.81 -5.60 -8.16
CA GLY A 62 -6.20 -5.00 -9.35
C GLY A 62 -6.43 -5.66 -10.71
N ARG A 63 -7.62 -6.22 -10.98
CA ARG A 63 -8.03 -6.40 -12.39
C ARG A 63 -8.61 -5.11 -13.00
N PHE A 64 -9.46 -4.39 -12.29
CA PHE A 64 -10.08 -3.18 -12.84
C PHE A 64 -9.17 -1.93 -12.88
N ALA A 65 -8.19 -1.82 -11.96
CA ALA A 65 -7.23 -0.70 -11.99
C ALA A 65 -6.17 -0.86 -13.09
N LEU A 66 -5.91 -2.09 -13.55
CA LEU A 66 -5.01 -2.36 -14.68
C LEU A 66 -5.72 -2.19 -16.03
N GLU A 67 -7.03 -2.47 -16.10
CA GLU A 67 -7.79 -2.51 -17.36
C GLU A 67 -7.97 -1.13 -18.02
N MET A 68 -7.92 0.00 -17.27
CA MET A 68 -8.27 1.33 -17.84
C MET A 68 -7.11 2.30 -18.08
N VAL A 69 -5.96 2.13 -17.42
CA VAL A 69 -4.70 2.78 -17.88
C VAL A 69 -4.27 2.18 -19.24
N GLN A 70 -4.73 0.96 -19.54
CA GLN A 70 -4.47 0.26 -20.80
C GLN A 70 -5.29 0.77 -21.98
N GLU A 71 -6.56 1.18 -21.83
CA GLU A 71 -7.38 1.58 -22.99
C GLU A 71 -6.80 2.76 -23.77
N GLN A 72 -6.27 3.79 -23.09
CA GLN A 72 -5.64 4.91 -23.77
C GLN A 72 -4.32 4.53 -24.43
N ALA A 73 -3.43 3.81 -23.73
CA ALA A 73 -2.19 3.34 -24.32
C ALA A 73 -2.44 2.43 -25.54
N ILE A 74 -3.51 1.63 -25.50
CA ILE A 74 -3.92 0.77 -26.60
C ILE A 74 -4.52 1.58 -27.75
N LEU A 75 -5.44 2.51 -27.50
CA LEU A 75 -6.10 3.28 -28.57
C LEU A 75 -5.17 4.34 -29.18
N GLU A 76 -4.29 4.95 -28.40
CA GLU A 76 -3.32 5.93 -28.86
C GLU A 76 -2.22 5.28 -29.70
N PHE A 77 -1.80 4.06 -29.35
CA PHE A 77 -0.69 3.36 -30.02
C PHE A 77 -1.14 2.35 -31.10
N TYR A 78 -2.33 1.76 -30.97
CA TYR A 78 -2.81 0.65 -31.81
C TYR A 78 -4.20 0.86 -32.44
N GLY A 79 -4.96 1.90 -32.06
CA GLY A 79 -6.32 2.12 -32.57
C GLY A 79 -6.37 2.87 -33.91
N THR A 80 -7.28 2.46 -34.81
CA THR A 80 -7.62 3.25 -36.01
C THR A 80 -8.43 4.52 -35.62
N PRO A 81 -8.55 5.52 -36.51
CA PRO A 81 -9.42 6.69 -36.26
C PRO A 81 -10.87 6.30 -35.93
N GLU A 82 -11.42 5.27 -36.58
CA GLU A 82 -12.77 4.78 -36.37
C GLU A 82 -12.94 4.15 -34.98
N GLU A 83 -11.95 3.38 -34.53
CA GLU A 83 -11.93 2.78 -33.20
C GLU A 83 -11.82 3.84 -32.10
N ARG A 84 -11.03 4.90 -32.32
CA ARG A 84 -10.98 6.05 -31.41
C ARG A 84 -12.34 6.75 -31.33
N GLU A 85 -13.00 7.01 -32.46
CA GLU A 85 -14.31 7.66 -32.48
C GLU A 85 -15.38 6.82 -31.77
N SER A 86 -15.39 5.51 -32.00
CA SER A 86 -16.29 4.56 -31.32
C SER A 86 -16.06 4.59 -29.80
N SER A 87 -14.80 4.58 -29.37
CA SER A 87 -14.42 4.63 -27.95
C SER A 87 -14.85 5.94 -27.29
N VAL A 88 -14.68 7.09 -27.97
CA VAL A 88 -15.20 8.38 -27.49
C VAL A 88 -16.72 8.34 -27.30
N LYS A 89 -17.47 7.76 -28.24
CA LYS A 89 -18.94 7.64 -28.14
C LYS A 89 -19.35 6.78 -26.94
N LEU A 90 -18.67 5.65 -26.72
CA LEU A 90 -18.92 4.76 -25.59
C LEU A 90 -18.58 5.43 -24.25
N LEU A 91 -17.45 6.11 -24.16
CA LEU A 91 -17.05 6.83 -22.94
C LEU A 91 -18.01 7.98 -22.63
N LYS A 92 -18.48 8.71 -23.65
CA LYS A 92 -19.49 9.77 -23.51
C LYS A 92 -20.80 9.22 -22.96
N SER A 93 -21.27 8.07 -23.44
CA SER A 93 -22.51 7.46 -22.94
C SER A 93 -22.33 6.92 -21.52
N SER A 94 -21.22 6.24 -21.22
CA SER A 94 -20.91 5.72 -19.89
C SER A 94 -20.78 6.82 -18.84
N CYS A 95 -20.06 7.92 -19.15
CA CYS A 95 -19.90 9.05 -18.25
C CYS A 95 -21.25 9.74 -17.90
N ARG A 96 -22.24 9.71 -18.82
CA ARG A 96 -23.59 10.25 -18.60
C ARG A 96 -24.48 9.34 -17.75
N SER A 97 -24.06 8.10 -17.50
CA SER A 97 -24.84 7.16 -16.71
C SER A 97 -24.91 7.55 -15.23
N LEU A 98 -25.78 6.88 -14.49
CA LEU A 98 -25.87 6.98 -13.02
C LEU A 98 -25.07 5.87 -12.32
N HIS A 99 -24.24 5.11 -13.04
CA HIS A 99 -23.44 4.04 -12.44
C HIS A 99 -22.40 4.61 -11.47
N PRO A 100 -22.10 3.92 -10.35
CA PRO A 100 -21.07 4.35 -9.40
C PRO A 100 -19.71 4.58 -10.07
N ASP A 101 -19.40 3.77 -11.08
CA ASP A 101 -18.08 3.71 -11.72
C ASP A 101 -17.91 4.77 -12.84
N ARG A 102 -18.94 5.60 -13.08
CA ARG A 102 -18.93 6.61 -14.16
C ARG A 102 -17.78 7.61 -14.04
N ALA A 103 -17.27 7.84 -12.82
CA ALA A 103 -16.14 8.75 -12.57
C ALA A 103 -14.93 8.37 -13.42
N LEU A 104 -14.66 7.07 -13.50
CA LEU A 104 -13.53 6.51 -14.22
C LEU A 104 -13.72 6.63 -15.75
N SER A 105 -14.93 6.43 -16.26
CA SER A 105 -15.23 6.69 -17.69
C SER A 105 -15.09 8.17 -18.06
N CYS A 106 -15.55 9.08 -17.19
CA CYS A 106 -15.36 10.52 -17.40
C CYS A 106 -13.87 10.91 -17.36
N TYR A 107 -13.09 10.30 -16.46
CA TYR A 107 -11.65 10.48 -16.38
C TYR A 107 -10.96 10.02 -17.66
N ASN A 108 -11.17 8.79 -18.12
CA ASN A 108 -10.57 8.27 -19.35
C ASN A 108 -10.90 9.14 -20.58
N LEU A 109 -12.16 9.61 -20.68
CA LEU A 109 -12.56 10.52 -21.74
C LEU A 109 -11.80 11.85 -21.68
N SER A 110 -11.62 12.41 -20.48
CA SER A 110 -10.87 13.66 -20.31
C SER A 110 -9.43 13.53 -20.78
N ILE A 111 -8.78 12.39 -20.53
CA ILE A 111 -7.39 12.20 -20.98
C ILE A 111 -7.32 12.02 -22.49
N LEU A 112 -8.23 11.26 -23.10
CA LEU A 112 -8.29 11.07 -24.55
C LEU A 112 -8.53 12.40 -25.30
N LEU A 113 -9.34 13.29 -24.73
CA LEU A 113 -9.55 14.64 -25.27
C LEU A 113 -8.32 15.52 -25.06
N ALA A 114 -7.65 15.41 -23.91
CA ALA A 114 -6.43 16.14 -23.62
C ALA A 114 -5.27 15.72 -24.53
N SER A 115 -5.12 14.43 -24.87
CA SER A 115 -4.10 13.96 -25.83
C SER A 115 -4.36 14.50 -27.24
N SER A 116 -5.62 14.73 -27.58
CA SER A 116 -6.04 15.40 -28.81
C SER A 116 -5.97 16.94 -28.73
N LYS A 117 -5.40 17.50 -27.65
CA LYS A 117 -5.31 18.95 -27.34
C LYS A 117 -6.65 19.67 -27.25
N ASN A 118 -7.75 18.93 -27.09
CA ASN A 118 -9.07 19.49 -26.84
C ASN A 118 -9.26 19.72 -25.32
N TYR A 119 -8.47 20.64 -24.76
CA TYR A 119 -8.42 20.87 -23.32
C TYR A 119 -9.72 21.43 -22.73
N SER A 120 -10.48 22.21 -23.51
CA SER A 120 -11.78 22.75 -23.08
C SER A 120 -12.80 21.64 -22.80
N GLU A 121 -12.99 20.72 -23.76
CA GLU A 121 -13.88 19.57 -23.56
C GLU A 121 -13.30 18.59 -22.54
N ALA A 122 -11.97 18.40 -22.51
CA ALA A 122 -11.31 17.57 -21.52
C ALA A 122 -11.61 18.06 -20.09
N LEU A 123 -11.57 19.37 -19.84
CA LEU A 123 -11.79 19.95 -18.52
C LEU A 123 -13.23 19.68 -18.04
N GLU A 124 -14.21 19.78 -18.94
CA GLU A 124 -15.61 19.45 -18.63
C GLU A 124 -15.73 18.02 -18.07
N TYR A 125 -15.11 17.04 -18.74
CA TYR A 125 -15.17 15.64 -18.32
C TYR A 125 -14.32 15.34 -17.08
N ALA A 126 -13.18 16.01 -16.89
CA ALA A 126 -12.39 15.89 -15.67
C ALA A 126 -13.16 16.42 -14.45
N LEU A 127 -13.86 17.55 -14.58
CA LEU A 127 -14.73 18.09 -13.53
C LEU A 127 -15.90 17.14 -13.22
N ARG A 128 -16.45 16.44 -14.22
CA ARG A 128 -17.46 15.41 -14.00
C ARG A 128 -16.91 14.20 -13.25
N ALA A 129 -15.69 13.75 -13.56
CA ALA A 129 -15.01 12.70 -12.82
C ALA A 129 -14.86 13.08 -11.34
N ARG A 130 -14.30 14.28 -11.07
CA ARG A 130 -14.14 14.82 -9.72
C ARG A 130 -15.47 14.98 -8.98
N LYS A 131 -16.53 15.37 -9.68
CA LYS A 131 -17.87 15.49 -9.08
C LYS A 131 -18.47 14.14 -8.71
N ALA A 132 -18.18 13.11 -9.51
CA ALA A 132 -18.68 11.76 -9.27
C ALA A 132 -17.97 11.07 -8.10
N ASP A 133 -16.66 11.31 -7.92
CA ASP A 133 -15.91 10.91 -6.73
C ASP A 133 -14.96 12.03 -6.28
N PRO A 134 -15.40 12.88 -5.33
CA PRO A 134 -14.59 13.99 -4.84
C PRO A 134 -13.41 13.59 -3.95
N SER A 135 -13.38 12.34 -3.47
CA SER A 135 -12.39 11.86 -2.51
C SER A 135 -11.14 11.30 -3.18
N ASP A 136 -11.25 10.90 -4.44
CA ASP A 136 -10.14 10.36 -5.21
C ASP A 136 -9.19 11.47 -5.67
N SER A 137 -7.93 11.39 -5.21
CA SER A 137 -6.88 12.33 -5.59
C SER A 137 -6.57 12.30 -7.09
N LEU A 138 -6.76 11.17 -7.77
CA LEU A 138 -6.51 11.03 -9.21
C LEU A 138 -7.33 12.03 -10.02
N TYR A 139 -8.64 12.14 -9.74
CA TYR A 139 -9.53 13.02 -10.47
C TYR A 139 -9.28 14.49 -10.15
N ARG A 140 -8.89 14.80 -8.91
CA ARG A 140 -8.46 16.15 -8.54
C ARG A 140 -7.21 16.55 -9.32
N ASP A 141 -6.21 15.68 -9.36
CA ASP A 141 -4.93 15.95 -10.01
C ASP A 141 -5.12 16.06 -11.55
N GLN A 142 -6.04 15.28 -12.13
CA GLN A 142 -6.41 15.39 -13.55
C GLN A 142 -7.02 16.76 -13.91
N VAL A 143 -7.92 17.29 -13.07
CA VAL A 143 -8.51 18.62 -13.28
C VAL A 143 -7.41 19.68 -13.28
N PHE A 144 -6.48 19.61 -12.31
CA PHE A 144 -5.36 20.54 -12.23
C PHE A 144 -4.48 20.50 -13.48
N GLN A 145 -4.12 19.31 -13.96
CA GLN A 145 -3.29 19.16 -15.17
C GLN A 145 -3.96 19.74 -16.42
N ILE A 146 -5.24 19.42 -16.65
CA ILE A 146 -5.94 19.93 -17.83
C ILE A 146 -6.12 21.46 -17.74
N ALA A 147 -6.48 21.98 -16.56
CA ALA A 147 -6.61 23.42 -16.35
C ALA A 147 -5.29 24.15 -16.62
N TYR A 148 -4.17 23.60 -16.17
CA TYR A 148 -2.83 24.11 -16.46
C TYR A 148 -2.56 24.22 -17.97
N HIS A 149 -2.87 23.15 -18.74
CA HIS A 149 -2.67 23.17 -20.18
C HIS A 149 -3.63 24.13 -20.89
N LEU A 150 -4.89 24.21 -20.47
CA LEU A 150 -5.88 25.11 -21.05
C LEU A 150 -5.49 26.58 -20.85
N GLU A 151 -5.11 26.97 -19.63
CA GLU A 151 -4.72 28.35 -19.32
C GLU A 151 -3.41 28.74 -20.01
N LEU A 152 -2.41 27.84 -20.05
CA LEU A 152 -1.10 28.20 -20.60
C LEU A 152 -0.95 27.99 -22.11
N GLU A 153 -1.58 26.98 -22.69
CA GLU A 153 -1.47 26.71 -24.13
C GLU A 153 -2.53 27.46 -24.94
N GLN A 154 -3.72 27.67 -24.38
CA GLN A 154 -4.83 28.31 -25.12
C GLN A 154 -5.15 29.73 -24.60
N GLY A 155 -4.58 30.14 -23.46
CA GLY A 155 -4.77 31.49 -22.92
C GLY A 155 -6.20 31.76 -22.44
N GLU A 156 -7.00 30.72 -22.22
CA GLU A 156 -8.36 30.84 -21.74
C GLU A 156 -8.38 31.16 -20.24
N ALA A 157 -9.06 32.24 -19.88
CA ALA A 157 -9.21 32.65 -18.48
C ALA A 157 -10.16 31.69 -17.76
N LEU A 158 -9.61 30.74 -17.01
CA LEU A 158 -10.36 29.87 -16.13
C LEU A 158 -10.75 30.58 -14.83
N SER A 159 -11.90 30.22 -14.27
CA SER A 159 -12.30 30.63 -12.91
C SER A 159 -11.56 29.80 -11.84
N VAL A 160 -10.25 29.61 -12.02
CA VAL A 160 -9.37 29.00 -11.01
C VAL A 160 -9.07 30.04 -9.94
N ASP A 161 -8.81 29.58 -8.71
CA ASP A 161 -8.47 30.48 -7.62
C ASP A 161 -7.07 31.10 -7.81
N GLU A 162 -6.78 32.15 -7.04
CA GLU A 162 -5.49 32.85 -7.15
C GLU A 162 -4.29 32.00 -6.72
N VAL A 163 -4.51 30.89 -5.98
CA VAL A 163 -3.45 29.96 -5.60
C VAL A 163 -3.06 29.11 -6.81
N GLU A 164 -4.03 28.52 -7.51
CA GLU A 164 -3.81 27.72 -8.72
C GLU A 164 -3.14 28.55 -9.82
N LYS A 165 -3.59 29.79 -10.06
CA LYS A 165 -2.93 30.68 -11.03
C LYS A 165 -1.46 30.92 -10.69
N ARG A 166 -1.14 31.11 -9.41
CA ARG A 166 0.25 31.26 -8.94
C ARG A 166 1.05 29.99 -9.18
N TYR A 167 0.47 28.82 -8.91
CA TYR A 167 1.11 27.55 -9.24
C TYR A 167 1.40 27.42 -10.73
N PHE A 168 0.45 27.74 -11.61
CA PHE A 168 0.62 27.64 -13.04
C PHE A 168 1.73 28.56 -13.55
N ARG A 169 1.76 29.83 -13.08
CA ARG A 169 2.84 30.77 -13.38
C ARG A 169 4.19 30.29 -12.86
N ALA A 170 4.25 29.80 -11.63
CA ALA A 170 5.49 29.26 -11.05
C ALA A 170 6.02 28.08 -11.88
N ILE A 171 5.16 27.14 -12.26
CA ILE A 171 5.54 25.98 -13.09
C ILE A 171 6.03 26.43 -14.46
N LYS A 172 5.32 27.37 -15.10
CA LYS A 172 5.72 27.93 -16.40
C LYS A 172 7.11 28.58 -16.31
N ASN A 173 7.30 29.49 -15.37
CA ASN A 173 8.56 30.19 -15.17
C ASN A 173 9.69 29.21 -14.83
N CYS A 174 9.41 28.17 -14.05
CA CYS A 174 10.35 27.12 -13.70
C CYS A 174 10.83 26.37 -14.96
N LYS A 175 9.91 25.98 -15.86
CA LYS A 175 10.23 25.33 -17.15
C LYS A 175 10.97 26.26 -18.11
N GLU A 176 10.70 27.56 -18.06
CA GLU A 176 11.37 28.59 -18.86
C GLU A 176 12.73 29.04 -18.29
N GLY A 177 13.16 28.50 -17.15
CA GLY A 177 14.44 28.87 -16.50
C GLY A 177 14.41 30.23 -15.78
N LYS A 178 13.23 30.83 -15.60
CA LYS A 178 13.00 32.11 -14.93
C LYS A 178 12.98 31.96 -13.42
N LYS A 179 14.17 31.79 -12.83
CA LYS A 179 14.33 31.44 -11.41
C LYS A 179 13.74 32.49 -10.45
N ASN A 180 13.97 33.78 -10.71
CA ASN A 180 13.55 34.86 -9.80
C ASN A 180 12.02 35.03 -9.78
N GLU A 181 11.40 34.92 -10.95
CA GLU A 181 9.95 34.97 -11.13
C GLU A 181 9.27 33.76 -10.50
N THR A 182 9.87 32.57 -10.66
CA THR A 182 9.42 31.35 -9.97
C THR A 182 9.49 31.54 -8.45
N LEU A 183 10.62 32.04 -7.95
CA LEU A 183 10.82 32.27 -6.52
C LEU A 183 9.80 33.26 -5.94
N SER A 184 9.47 34.33 -6.68
CA SER A 184 8.45 35.31 -6.29
C SER A 184 7.08 34.66 -6.04
N ASP A 185 6.59 33.82 -6.96
CA ASP A 185 5.33 33.11 -6.76
C ASP A 185 5.43 32.07 -5.63
N LEU A 186 6.56 31.34 -5.52
CA LEU A 186 6.77 30.34 -4.46
C LEU A 186 6.81 30.95 -3.05
N ILE A 187 7.40 32.14 -2.87
CA ILE A 187 7.40 32.84 -1.57
C ILE A 187 5.97 33.13 -1.10
N VAL A 188 5.08 33.52 -2.02
CA VAL A 188 3.68 33.77 -1.70
C VAL A 188 2.96 32.45 -1.35
N LEU A 189 3.15 31.40 -2.14
CA LEU A 189 2.57 30.08 -1.87
C LEU A 189 3.04 29.50 -0.52
N ALA A 190 4.31 29.73 -0.18
CA ALA A 190 4.90 29.37 1.12
C ALA A 190 4.24 30.12 2.28
N ALA A 191 4.03 31.43 2.14
CA ALA A 191 3.36 32.24 3.15
C ALA A 191 1.90 31.83 3.36
N LEU A 192 1.23 31.36 2.30
CA LEU A 192 -0.13 30.82 2.36
C LEU A 192 -0.19 29.38 2.91
N LYS A 193 0.96 28.73 3.14
CA LYS A 193 1.09 27.31 3.55
C LYS A 193 0.58 26.30 2.51
N GLU A 194 0.56 26.68 1.24
CA GLU A 194 0.17 25.79 0.14
C GLU A 194 1.35 24.92 -0.33
N ILE A 195 2.59 25.37 -0.11
CA ILE A 195 3.81 24.56 -0.33
C ILE A 195 4.62 24.38 0.96
N GLY A 196 5.25 23.21 1.08
CA GLY A 196 6.24 22.90 2.11
C GLY A 196 7.60 22.54 1.54
N LYS A 197 8.52 22.16 2.43
CA LYS A 197 9.92 21.84 2.08
C LYS A 197 10.05 20.73 1.02
N GLU A 198 9.19 19.72 1.07
CA GLU A 198 9.21 18.58 0.15
C GLU A 198 8.90 19.00 -1.29
N SER A 199 8.01 19.98 -1.48
CA SER A 199 7.66 20.52 -2.81
C SER A 199 8.87 21.15 -3.52
N LEU A 200 9.82 21.67 -2.74
CA LEU A 200 11.07 22.25 -3.24
C LEU A 200 12.20 21.23 -3.38
N GLN A 201 12.22 20.18 -2.55
CA GLN A 201 13.34 19.22 -2.56
C GLN A 201 13.12 18.02 -3.49
N LYS A 202 11.87 17.63 -3.73
CA LYS A 202 11.52 16.39 -4.47
C LYS A 202 10.46 16.60 -5.55
N GLY A 203 9.94 17.82 -5.70
CA GLY A 203 8.90 18.15 -6.67
C GLY A 203 9.43 18.83 -7.93
N ILE A 204 8.51 19.30 -8.77
CA ILE A 204 8.80 20.02 -10.02
C ILE A 204 9.70 21.25 -9.84
N PHE A 205 9.69 21.85 -8.64
CA PHE A 205 10.50 23.04 -8.35
C PHE A 205 11.94 22.74 -7.91
N ALA A 206 12.27 21.47 -7.66
CA ALA A 206 13.60 21.06 -7.22
C ALA A 206 14.67 21.37 -8.27
N GLU A 207 14.32 21.20 -9.54
CA GLU A 207 15.24 21.42 -10.65
C GLU A 207 15.49 22.91 -10.94
N CYS A 208 14.50 23.78 -10.71
CA CYS A 208 14.63 25.21 -11.05
C CYS A 208 15.07 26.10 -9.89
N VAL A 209 14.66 25.81 -8.65
CA VAL A 209 14.94 26.68 -7.50
C VAL A 209 15.96 26.07 -6.55
N GLY A 210 15.96 24.74 -6.40
CA GLY A 210 16.83 24.01 -5.47
C GLY A 210 16.66 24.48 -4.02
N GLU A 211 17.72 24.39 -3.22
CA GLU A 211 17.76 24.95 -1.87
C GLU A 211 18.04 26.46 -1.92
N SER A 212 17.05 27.25 -2.32
CA SER A 212 17.16 28.71 -2.30
C SER A 212 17.18 29.25 -0.87
N GLU A 213 18.11 30.16 -0.54
CA GLU A 213 18.24 30.82 0.77
C GLU A 213 16.92 31.43 1.26
N SER A 214 16.13 32.00 0.34
CA SER A 214 14.86 32.67 0.66
C SER A 214 13.74 31.72 1.16
N LEU A 215 13.89 30.40 0.98
CA LEU A 215 12.89 29.40 1.37
C LEU A 215 13.44 28.35 2.36
N VAL A 216 14.61 28.58 2.95
CA VAL A 216 15.26 27.67 3.92
C VAL A 216 14.43 27.46 5.19
N HIS A 217 13.59 28.44 5.56
CA HIS A 217 12.77 28.41 6.76
C HIS A 217 11.45 27.64 6.61
N LEU A 218 11.17 27.07 5.43
CA LEU A 218 9.96 26.31 5.22
C LEU A 218 9.91 25.07 6.11
N LYS A 219 8.78 24.90 6.80
CA LYS A 219 8.51 23.69 7.56
C LYS A 219 8.28 22.52 6.60
N PRO A 220 8.68 21.30 6.98
CA PRO A 220 8.25 20.10 6.26
C PRO A 220 6.72 19.98 6.30
N ASN A 221 6.15 19.35 5.28
CA ASN A 221 4.73 19.04 5.21
C ASN A 221 4.28 18.34 6.50
N GLU A 222 3.15 18.77 7.05
CA GLU A 222 2.64 18.25 8.33
C GLU A 222 2.36 16.74 8.28
N VAL A 223 2.07 16.20 7.09
CA VAL A 223 1.75 14.80 6.87
C VAL A 223 2.93 14.05 6.24
N ASN A 224 3.50 13.14 7.01
CA ASN A 224 4.44 12.15 6.50
C ASN A 224 3.66 10.92 6.00
N TYR A 225 3.39 10.85 4.70
CA TYR A 225 2.63 9.76 4.08
C TYR A 225 3.23 8.38 4.32
N ILE A 226 4.56 8.26 4.40
CA ILE A 226 5.23 6.99 4.71
C ILE A 226 4.86 6.56 6.14
N LYS A 227 4.87 7.49 7.08
CA LYS A 227 4.47 7.23 8.47
C LYS A 227 2.99 6.83 8.57
N GLU A 228 2.11 7.56 7.88
CA GLU A 228 0.67 7.23 7.88
C GLU A 228 0.37 5.90 7.17
N TYR A 229 1.09 5.56 6.09
CA TYR A 229 0.99 4.26 5.44
C TYR A 229 1.36 3.12 6.39
N TYR A 230 2.51 3.21 7.08
CA TYR A 230 2.91 2.18 8.03
C TYR A 230 1.96 2.09 9.23
N LYS A 231 1.45 3.23 9.71
CA LYS A 231 0.41 3.26 10.74
C LYS A 231 -0.88 2.60 10.28
N PHE A 232 -1.30 2.81 9.03
CA PHE A 232 -2.45 2.11 8.45
C PHE A 232 -2.23 0.59 8.37
N LEU A 233 -1.06 0.16 7.91
CA LEU A 233 -0.70 -1.27 7.86
C LEU A 233 -0.66 -1.91 9.26
N GLU A 234 -0.09 -1.21 10.24
CA GLU A 234 -0.09 -1.66 11.64
C GLU A 234 -1.52 -1.71 12.19
N ASN A 235 -2.35 -0.71 11.90
CA ASN A 235 -3.73 -0.63 12.35
C ASN A 235 -4.63 -1.71 11.77
N SER A 236 -4.39 -2.10 10.51
CA SER A 236 -5.16 -3.12 9.80
C SER A 236 -4.67 -4.55 10.05
N HIS A 237 -3.54 -4.74 10.74
CA HIS A 237 -2.97 -6.07 10.94
C HIS A 237 -3.81 -6.90 11.93
N PRO A 238 -4.17 -8.17 11.59
CA PRO A 238 -5.04 -9.00 12.45
C PRO A 238 -4.51 -9.24 13.87
N TYR A 239 -3.19 -9.26 14.04
CA TYR A 239 -2.52 -9.51 15.33
C TYR A 239 -2.20 -8.24 16.14
N LYS A 240 -2.54 -7.03 15.67
CA LYS A 240 -2.15 -5.77 16.33
C LYS A 240 -2.54 -5.70 17.81
N GLU A 241 -3.68 -6.27 18.16
CA GLU A 241 -4.20 -6.27 19.54
C GLU A 241 -3.40 -7.14 20.51
N VAL A 242 -2.67 -8.13 19.99
CA VAL A 242 -1.99 -9.16 20.78
C VAL A 242 -0.48 -9.18 20.58
N TRP A 243 0.02 -8.55 19.51
CA TRP A 243 1.41 -8.61 19.09
C TRP A 243 1.87 -7.28 18.47
N ASP A 244 3.13 -6.91 18.69
CA ASP A 244 3.75 -5.77 18.01
C ASP A 244 4.09 -6.14 16.56
N VAL A 245 3.29 -5.62 15.64
CA VAL A 245 3.36 -5.90 14.20
C VAL A 245 4.31 -4.96 13.46
N SER A 246 4.90 -3.97 14.16
CA SER A 246 5.77 -2.96 13.53
C SER A 246 6.99 -3.59 12.85
N GLY A 247 7.52 -4.70 13.38
CA GLY A 247 8.65 -5.42 12.80
C GLY A 247 8.32 -6.06 11.47
N THR A 248 7.14 -6.70 11.40
CA THR A 248 6.63 -7.34 10.19
C THR A 248 6.32 -6.29 9.12
N VAL A 249 5.69 -5.18 9.51
CA VAL A 249 5.27 -4.11 8.61
C VAL A 249 6.46 -3.28 8.11
N ARG A 250 7.42 -2.93 8.98
CA ARG A 250 8.57 -2.09 8.66
C ARG A 250 9.84 -2.89 8.28
N ARG A 251 9.74 -4.22 8.17
CA ARG A 251 10.86 -5.14 7.92
C ARG A 251 12.02 -4.97 8.91
N GLN A 252 11.69 -4.74 10.17
CA GLN A 252 12.66 -4.63 11.26
C GLN A 252 12.70 -5.93 12.04
N THR A 253 13.90 -6.43 12.34
CA THR A 253 14.05 -7.61 13.19
C THR A 253 13.67 -7.28 14.63
N LEU A 254 13.10 -8.24 15.34
CA LEU A 254 12.66 -8.09 16.74
C LEU A 254 13.78 -7.58 17.66
N GLU A 255 15.03 -7.94 17.36
CA GLU A 255 16.19 -7.55 18.15
C GLU A 255 16.60 -6.08 17.95
N LYS A 256 16.24 -5.49 16.81
CA LYS A 256 16.49 -4.07 16.51
C LYS A 256 15.40 -3.16 17.05
N MET A 257 14.27 -3.70 17.51
CA MET A 257 13.22 -2.90 18.16
C MET A 257 13.70 -2.42 19.53
N GLN A 258 13.66 -1.12 19.80
CA GLN A 258 14.06 -0.60 21.11
C GLN A 258 13.06 -1.00 22.20
N ILE A 259 11.76 -0.77 22.00
CA ILE A 259 10.71 -1.07 22.98
C ILE A 259 9.46 -1.57 22.23
N PRO A 260 9.14 -2.87 22.30
CA PRO A 260 7.90 -3.39 21.75
C PRO A 260 6.68 -2.77 22.44
N ASN A 261 5.63 -2.48 21.67
CA ASN A 261 4.40 -1.85 22.17
C ASN A 261 3.41 -2.84 22.84
N GLN A 262 3.69 -4.14 22.80
CA GLN A 262 2.89 -5.20 23.43
C GLN A 262 3.76 -6.02 24.40
N GLU A 263 3.23 -6.28 25.59
CA GLU A 263 3.94 -7.04 26.63
C GLU A 263 4.27 -8.48 26.18
N VAL A 264 3.38 -9.09 25.39
CA VAL A 264 3.59 -10.41 24.76
C VAL A 264 4.82 -10.40 23.87
N THR A 265 5.01 -9.35 23.07
CA THR A 265 6.17 -9.25 22.18
C THR A 265 7.45 -8.93 22.94
N LYS A 266 7.35 -8.12 24.01
CA LYS A 266 8.47 -7.80 24.89
C LYS A 266 9.01 -9.04 25.61
N THR A 267 8.16 -9.79 26.29
CA THR A 267 8.55 -11.01 27.01
C THR A 267 9.11 -12.09 26.06
N TRP A 268 8.57 -12.18 24.84
CA TRP A 268 9.14 -13.03 23.80
C TRP A 268 10.54 -12.60 23.35
N LYS A 269 10.75 -11.30 23.17
CA LYS A 269 12.07 -10.73 22.83
C LYS A 269 13.09 -11.04 23.93
N GLU A 270 12.72 -10.85 25.19
CA GLU A 270 13.55 -11.16 26.36
C GLU A 270 13.90 -12.65 26.41
N PHE A 271 12.94 -13.55 26.14
CA PHE A 271 13.20 -14.99 26.02
C PHE A 271 14.23 -15.30 24.93
N ARG A 272 14.08 -14.75 23.72
CA ARG A 272 15.06 -14.95 22.63
C ARG A 272 16.45 -14.41 23.01
N GLN A 273 16.52 -13.32 23.75
CA GLN A 273 17.79 -12.77 24.23
C GLN A 273 18.45 -13.69 25.27
N SER A 274 17.68 -14.31 26.17
CA SER A 274 18.18 -15.31 27.13
C SER A 274 18.65 -16.59 26.43
N VAL A 275 17.96 -17.02 25.37
CA VAL A 275 18.38 -18.16 24.54
C VAL A 275 19.71 -17.86 23.85
N ARG A 276 19.85 -16.69 23.21
CA ARG A 276 21.09 -16.26 22.55
C ARG A 276 22.27 -16.15 23.51
N SER A 277 22.03 -15.66 24.72
CA SER A 277 23.05 -15.56 25.78
C SER A 277 23.29 -16.89 26.52
N LYS A 278 22.60 -17.97 26.14
CA LYS A 278 22.65 -19.29 26.77
C LYS A 278 22.29 -19.29 28.27
N ASN A 279 21.56 -18.27 28.74
CA ASN A 279 21.14 -18.16 30.13
C ASN A 279 19.86 -18.96 30.37
N LYS A 280 20.02 -20.19 30.89
CA LYS A 280 18.89 -21.11 31.14
C LYS A 280 17.90 -20.60 32.18
N ILE A 281 18.39 -19.97 33.25
CA ILE A 281 17.55 -19.50 34.36
C ILE A 281 16.61 -18.39 33.86
N GLN A 282 17.17 -17.39 33.17
CA GLN A 282 16.38 -16.30 32.61
C GLN A 282 15.48 -16.76 31.46
N ALA A 283 15.90 -17.74 30.65
CA ALA A 283 15.07 -18.26 29.57
C ALA A 283 13.80 -18.94 30.11
N VAL A 284 13.90 -19.70 31.22
CA VAL A 284 12.73 -20.28 31.89
C VAL A 284 11.79 -19.18 32.38
N GLU A 285 12.34 -18.18 33.08
CA GLU A 285 11.56 -17.08 33.65
C GLU A 285 10.85 -16.27 32.56
N HIS A 286 11.55 -15.88 31.49
CA HIS A 286 10.97 -15.10 30.40
C HIS A 286 9.93 -15.90 29.60
N LEU A 287 10.11 -17.22 29.43
CA LEU A 287 9.10 -18.04 28.75
C LEU A 287 7.81 -18.16 29.59
N LYS A 288 7.94 -18.24 30.91
CA LYS A 288 6.79 -18.21 31.81
C LYS A 288 6.07 -16.87 31.76
N LYS A 289 6.81 -15.75 31.80
CA LYS A 289 6.24 -14.40 31.63
C LYS A 289 5.54 -14.24 30.28
N PHE A 290 6.11 -14.81 29.22
CA PHE A 290 5.49 -14.83 27.89
C PHE A 290 4.14 -15.56 27.90
N LYS A 291 4.07 -16.76 28.49
CA LYS A 291 2.80 -17.49 28.67
C LYS A 291 1.77 -16.69 29.47
N GLU A 292 2.17 -16.16 30.64
CA GLU A 292 1.29 -15.34 31.49
C GLU A 292 0.77 -14.10 30.74
N SER A 293 1.60 -13.49 29.90
CA SER A 293 1.20 -12.34 29.08
C SER A 293 0.18 -12.74 28.00
N LEU A 294 0.32 -13.92 27.39
CA LEU A 294 -0.65 -14.46 26.44
C LEU A 294 -1.98 -14.76 27.12
N GLU A 295 -1.96 -15.32 28.33
CA GLU A 295 -3.16 -15.59 29.12
C GLU A 295 -3.90 -14.29 29.47
N LYS A 296 -3.19 -13.26 29.93
CA LYS A 296 -3.78 -11.94 30.19
C LYS A 296 -4.41 -11.33 28.93
N VAL A 297 -3.74 -11.42 27.79
CA VAL A 297 -4.27 -10.88 26.52
C VAL A 297 -5.45 -11.71 26.01
N SER A 298 -5.47 -13.01 26.27
CA SER A 298 -6.57 -13.90 25.86
C SER A 298 -7.91 -13.55 26.53
N GLN A 299 -7.88 -12.89 27.69
CA GLN A 299 -9.09 -12.49 28.43
C GLN A 299 -9.79 -11.25 27.84
N LYS A 300 -9.16 -10.52 26.92
CA LYS A 300 -9.71 -9.27 26.38
C LYS A 300 -10.89 -9.45 25.43
N SER A 301 -10.85 -10.48 24.59
CA SER A 301 -11.93 -10.79 23.64
C SER A 301 -11.80 -12.23 23.10
N GLN A 302 -12.87 -12.77 22.51
CA GLN A 302 -12.82 -14.08 21.87
C GLN A 302 -11.81 -14.13 20.70
N GLN A 303 -11.65 -13.02 19.99
CA GLN A 303 -10.64 -12.89 18.94
C GLN A 303 -9.23 -12.89 19.53
N SER A 304 -8.99 -12.12 20.58
CA SER A 304 -7.69 -12.07 21.26
C SER A 304 -7.33 -13.44 21.85
N LYS A 305 -8.30 -14.21 22.35
CA LYS A 305 -8.13 -15.60 22.79
C LYS A 305 -7.62 -16.51 21.67
N ASN A 306 -8.27 -16.47 20.51
CA ASN A 306 -7.87 -17.28 19.35
C ASN A 306 -6.47 -16.88 18.85
N LEU A 307 -6.17 -15.58 18.79
CA LEU A 307 -4.88 -15.07 18.34
C LEU A 307 -3.75 -15.41 19.33
N ALA A 308 -4.00 -15.30 20.64
CA ALA A 308 -3.04 -15.70 21.67
C ALA A 308 -2.73 -17.20 21.60
N LEU A 309 -3.73 -18.05 21.35
CA LEU A 309 -3.53 -19.48 21.14
C LEU A 309 -2.66 -19.76 19.89
N ASN A 310 -2.87 -19.03 18.80
CA ASN A 310 -2.04 -19.16 17.61
C ASN A 310 -0.59 -18.74 17.88
N LEU A 311 -0.36 -17.67 18.63
CA LEU A 311 0.98 -17.24 19.04
C LEU A 311 1.66 -18.26 19.94
N LYS A 312 0.92 -18.86 20.88
CA LYS A 312 1.41 -19.95 21.75
C LYS A 312 1.88 -21.15 20.93
N LYS A 313 1.06 -21.60 19.96
CA LYS A 313 1.41 -22.69 19.04
C LYS A 313 2.61 -22.35 18.16
N ALA A 314 2.67 -21.13 17.64
CA ALA A 314 3.80 -20.68 16.83
C ALA A 314 5.11 -20.69 17.62
N ALA A 315 5.09 -20.20 18.87
CA ALA A 315 6.24 -20.25 19.76
C ALA A 315 6.68 -21.69 20.04
N PHE A 316 5.73 -22.60 20.29
CA PHE A 316 6.01 -24.03 20.45
C PHE A 316 6.75 -24.62 19.24
N TYR A 317 6.20 -24.45 18.04
CA TYR A 317 6.81 -25.01 16.83
C TYR A 317 8.16 -24.40 16.51
N LEU A 318 8.34 -23.10 16.76
CA LEU A 318 9.63 -22.45 16.56
C LEU A 318 10.69 -23.05 17.49
N ILE A 319 10.41 -23.15 18.78
CA ILE A 319 11.37 -23.67 19.76
C ILE A 319 11.75 -25.13 19.42
N GLN A 320 10.80 -25.93 18.94
CA GLN A 320 11.07 -27.30 18.51
C GLN A 320 11.92 -27.37 17.22
N GLY A 321 11.55 -26.58 16.21
CA GLY A 321 12.08 -26.69 14.85
C GLY A 321 13.38 -25.92 14.58
N ASP A 322 13.60 -24.79 15.25
CA ASP A 322 14.74 -23.92 14.97
C ASP A 322 16.00 -24.39 15.75
N PRO A 323 17.13 -24.67 15.07
CA PRO A 323 18.37 -25.12 15.70
C PRO A 323 18.90 -24.18 16.79
N SER A 324 18.61 -22.88 16.72
CA SER A 324 19.04 -21.91 17.73
C SER A 324 18.44 -22.16 19.12
N PHE A 325 17.37 -22.97 19.21
CA PHE A 325 16.70 -23.33 20.45
C PHE A 325 16.98 -24.77 20.91
N GLU A 326 17.92 -25.50 20.28
CA GLU A 326 18.17 -26.92 20.60
C GLU A 326 18.38 -27.19 22.09
N GLY A 327 19.16 -26.35 22.79
CA GLY A 327 19.41 -26.45 24.23
C GLY A 327 18.21 -26.09 25.13
N PHE A 328 17.11 -25.63 24.55
CA PHE A 328 15.93 -25.09 25.22
C PHE A 328 14.61 -25.80 24.83
N ARG A 329 14.66 -26.81 23.94
CA ARG A 329 13.47 -27.58 23.50
C ARG A 329 12.61 -28.13 24.64
N HIS A 330 13.23 -28.54 25.74
CA HIS A 330 12.52 -29.06 26.91
C HIS A 330 11.56 -28.03 27.56
N LEU A 331 11.79 -26.73 27.33
CA LEU A 331 10.95 -25.66 27.87
C LEU A 331 9.58 -25.56 27.19
N THR A 332 9.36 -26.22 26.05
CA THR A 332 8.06 -26.17 25.38
C THR A 332 6.93 -26.80 26.19
N LYS A 333 7.25 -27.63 27.20
CA LYS A 333 6.28 -28.12 28.19
C LYS A 333 5.55 -26.99 28.90
N GLU A 334 6.21 -25.83 29.08
CA GLU A 334 5.57 -24.65 29.66
C GLU A 334 4.45 -24.09 28.76
N LEU A 335 4.58 -24.29 27.43
CA LEU A 335 3.63 -23.85 26.41
C LEU A 335 2.61 -24.93 26.05
N GLU A 336 2.61 -26.10 26.68
CA GLU A 336 1.56 -27.09 26.50
C GLU A 336 0.36 -26.71 27.39
N ASP A 337 -0.86 -26.85 26.86
CA ASP A 337 -2.07 -26.80 27.69
C ASP A 337 -2.14 -28.13 28.43
N ASN A 338 -1.58 -28.22 29.64
CA ASN A 338 -1.95 -29.31 30.53
C ASN A 338 -3.36 -29.02 31.08
N PRO A 339 -4.28 -30.00 31.06
CA PRO A 339 -5.63 -29.85 31.62
C PRO A 339 -5.62 -29.49 33.10
#